data_AF-A0A1G5F144-F1
#
_entry.id   AF-A0A1G5F144-F1
#
_cell.length_a   1.000
_cell.length_b   1.000
_cell.length_c   1.000
_cell.angle_alpha   90.00
_cell.angle_beta   90.00
_cell.angle_gamma   90.00
#
_symmetry.space_group_name_H-M   'P 1'
#
loop_
_entity.id
_entity.type
_entity.pdbx_description
1 polymer ?
#
loop_
_entity_poly.entity_id
_entity_poly.type
_entity_poly.pdbx_seq_one_letter_code
_entity_poly.pdbx_strand_id
1 'polypeptide(L)'
;MEEKQGVKIGMPIIGGLIAAILGGVVWAAIAAMTEYEVGLIAILVGVLCGYAVVLFSNKKIATVHKIIAVVFAMVGILLGKYLTVVYFTSELFTDVSMLTLIFDGEMISAFAETIKEYFSEPTDWLFIVLAIVSAWQIPGRMAKTSMASEATTPDQAPRA
;
A
#
# COMPACT_ATOMS: atom_id res chain seq x y z
N MET A 1 10.66 -29.39 -22.73
CA MET A 1 10.99 -29.03 -21.34
C MET A 1 10.44 -27.63 -21.13
N GLU A 2 9.26 -27.50 -20.54
CA GLU A 2 8.70 -26.18 -20.22
C GLU A 2 9.61 -25.51 -19.18
N GLU A 3 10.32 -24.48 -19.60
CA GLU A 3 11.04 -23.59 -18.72
C GLU A 3 9.98 -22.95 -17.81
N LYS A 4 9.90 -23.37 -16.54
CA LYS A 4 9.12 -22.68 -15.52
C LYS A 4 9.69 -21.26 -15.45
N GLN A 5 9.10 -20.32 -16.20
CA GLN A 5 9.43 -18.91 -16.08
C GLN A 5 9.25 -18.52 -14.61
N GLY A 6 10.36 -18.35 -13.90
CA GLY A 6 10.38 -18.04 -12.49
C GLY A 6 9.54 -16.80 -12.23
N VAL A 7 8.67 -16.87 -11.21
CA VAL A 7 7.83 -15.75 -10.80
C VAL A 7 8.74 -14.57 -10.44
N LYS A 8 8.66 -13.47 -11.20
CA LYS A 8 9.51 -12.29 -11.00
C LYS A 8 8.97 -11.43 -9.86
N ILE A 9 9.60 -11.54 -8.69
CA ILE A 9 9.13 -10.85 -7.47
C ILE A 9 9.83 -9.51 -7.17
N GLY A 10 11.04 -9.27 -7.71
CA GLY A 10 11.84 -8.10 -7.34
C GLY A 10 11.22 -6.75 -7.75
N MET A 11 10.79 -6.62 -9.01
CA MET A 11 10.18 -5.39 -9.53
C MET A 11 8.84 -5.06 -8.83
N PRO A 12 7.94 -6.04 -8.59
CA PRO A 12 6.72 -5.83 -7.78
C PRO A 12 6.98 -5.32 -6.36
N ILE A 13 8.05 -5.77 -5.70
CA ILE A 13 8.44 -5.29 -4.36
C ILE A 13 8.76 -3.79 -4.40
N ILE A 14 9.54 -3.36 -5.40
CA ILE A 14 9.89 -1.94 -5.59
C ILE A 14 8.61 -1.11 -5.82
N GLY A 15 7.72 -1.58 -6.70
CA GLY A 15 6.44 -0.91 -6.96
C GLY A 15 5.59 -0.79 -5.69
N GLY A 16 5.48 -1.87 -4.91
CA GLY A 16 4.77 -1.88 -3.64
C GLY A 16 5.36 -0.92 -2.61
N LEU A 17 6.69 -0.88 -2.47
CA LEU A 17 7.39 0.01 -1.56
C LEU A 17 7.17 1.49 -1.90
N ILE A 18 7.31 1.86 -3.17
CA ILE A 18 7.06 3.24 -3.63
C ILE A 18 5.61 3.63 -3.34
N ALA A 19 4.65 2.75 -3.64
CA ALA A 19 3.24 2.98 -3.35
C ALA A 19 2.96 3.13 -1.86
N ALA A 20 3.60 2.32 -1.00
CA ALA A 20 3.45 2.40 0.45
C ALA A 20 3.96 3.74 1.00
N ILE A 21 5.13 4.19 0.55
CA ILE A 21 5.72 5.47 0.96
C ILE A 21 4.83 6.62 0.51
N LEU A 22 4.47 6.68 -0.78
CA LEU A 22 3.61 7.74 -1.31
C LEU A 22 2.23 7.74 -0.64
N GLY A 23 1.65 6.57 -0.43
CA GLY A 23 0.37 6.40 0.25
C GLY A 23 0.41 6.89 1.69
N GLY A 24 1.46 6.55 2.45
CA GLY A 24 1.67 7.03 3.81
C GLY A 24 1.87 8.54 3.89
N VAL A 25 2.66 9.12 2.98
CA VAL A 25 2.86 10.58 2.92
C VAL A 25 1.54 11.31 2.60
N VAL A 26 0.79 10.81 1.61
CA VAL A 26 -0.52 11.39 1.26
C VAL A 26 -1.52 11.28 2.41
N TRP A 27 -1.53 10.15 3.13
CA TRP A 27 -2.31 10.00 4.36
C TRP A 27 -1.97 11.11 5.35
N ALA A 28 -0.69 11.23 5.72
CA ALA A 28 -0.26 12.18 6.74
C ALA A 28 -0.60 13.62 6.36
N ALA A 29 -0.42 13.99 5.08
CA ALA A 29 -0.80 15.30 4.57
C ALA A 29 -2.31 15.58 4.71
N ILE A 30 -3.16 14.60 4.39
CA ILE A 30 -4.62 14.80 4.54
C ILE A 30 -5.01 14.88 6.02
N ALA A 31 -4.43 14.04 6.88
CA ALA A 31 -4.67 14.10 8.32
C ALA A 31 -4.27 15.47 8.91
N ALA A 32 -3.12 16.01 8.48
CA ALA A 32 -2.66 17.34 8.86
C ALA A 32 -3.64 18.46 8.43
N MET A 33 -4.18 18.36 7.21
CA MET A 33 -5.11 19.38 6.69
C MET A 33 -6.53 19.30 7.28
N THR A 34 -6.94 18.12 7.71
CA THR A 34 -8.31 17.87 8.14
C THR A 34 -8.47 17.82 9.66
N GLU A 35 -7.37 17.70 10.42
CA GLU A 35 -7.37 17.46 11.87
C GLU A 35 -8.15 16.20 12.28
N TYR A 36 -8.45 15.31 11.31
CA TYR A 36 -9.17 14.06 11.52
C TYR A 36 -8.46 12.91 10.82
N GLU A 37 -8.44 11.75 11.47
CA GLU A 37 -7.98 10.51 10.83
C GLU A 37 -9.06 9.99 9.88
N VAL A 38 -8.87 10.20 8.59
CA VAL A 38 -9.81 9.73 7.57
C VAL A 38 -9.46 8.29 7.19
N GLY A 39 -10.05 7.32 7.89
CA GLY A 39 -9.83 5.90 7.61
C GLY A 39 -10.11 5.46 6.16
N LEU A 40 -10.87 6.24 5.38
CA LEU A 40 -11.04 6.02 3.93
C LEU A 40 -9.71 6.04 3.16
N ILE A 41 -8.71 6.79 3.62
CA ILE A 41 -7.40 6.84 2.96
C ILE A 41 -6.69 5.50 3.04
N ALA A 42 -6.93 4.69 4.09
CA ALA A 42 -6.38 3.34 4.18
C ALA A 42 -6.79 2.49 2.97
N ILE A 43 -8.04 2.61 2.52
CA ILE A 43 -8.53 1.91 1.33
C ILE A 43 -7.74 2.37 0.11
N LEU A 44 -7.52 3.68 -0.05
CA LEU A 44 -6.75 4.23 -1.17
C LEU A 44 -5.30 3.73 -1.16
N VAL A 45 -4.66 3.63 0.01
CA VAL A 45 -3.32 3.03 0.15
C VAL A 45 -3.33 1.57 -0.30
N GLY A 46 -4.33 0.78 0.14
CA GLY A 46 -4.50 -0.61 -0.30
C GLY A 46 -4.68 -0.73 -1.82
N VAL A 47 -5.51 0.14 -2.41
CA VAL A 47 -5.73 0.20 -3.85
C VAL A 47 -4.44 0.54 -4.60
N LEU A 48 -3.72 1.56 -4.13
CA LEU A 48 -2.48 2.04 -4.73
C LEU A 48 -1.40 0.96 -4.73
N CYS A 49 -1.17 0.29 -3.59
CA CYS A 49 -0.22 -0.82 -3.48
C CYS A 49 -0.60 -1.99 -4.39
N GLY A 50 -1.88 -2.37 -4.43
CA GLY A 50 -2.38 -3.42 -5.33
C GLY A 50 -2.10 -3.09 -6.80
N TYR A 51 -2.38 -1.86 -7.23
CA TYR A 51 -2.17 -1.42 -8.60
C TYR A 51 -0.68 -1.34 -8.96
N ALA A 52 0.14 -0.76 -8.09
CA ALA A 52 1.58 -0.64 -8.30
C ALA A 52 2.24 -2.02 -8.44
N VAL A 53 1.90 -2.97 -7.58
CA VAL A 53 2.40 -4.35 -7.69
C VAL A 53 2.04 -4.96 -9.04
N VAL A 54 0.81 -4.79 -9.53
CA VAL A 54 0.41 -5.33 -10.84
C VAL A 54 1.19 -4.72 -11.98
N LEU A 55 1.33 -3.39 -11.97
CA LEU A 55 2.05 -2.65 -12.99
C LEU A 55 3.50 -3.15 -13.09
N PHE A 56 4.14 -3.35 -11.94
CA PHE A 56 5.53 -3.79 -11.84
C PHE A 56 5.71 -5.31 -11.98
N SER A 57 4.61 -6.08 -12.04
CA SER A 57 4.62 -7.53 -12.34
C SER A 57 4.55 -7.84 -13.83
N ASN A 58 4.59 -6.83 -14.72
CA ASN A 58 4.37 -7.00 -16.17
C ASN A 58 3.06 -7.76 -16.48
N LYS A 59 2.01 -7.52 -15.69
CA LYS A 59 0.70 -8.20 -15.80
C LYS A 59 0.72 -9.73 -15.57
N LYS A 60 1.87 -10.33 -15.21
CA LYS A 60 1.98 -11.75 -14.82
C LYS A 60 1.75 -11.90 -13.33
N ILE A 61 0.49 -12.09 -12.95
CA ILE A 61 0.10 -12.15 -11.54
C ILE A 61 0.11 -13.58 -11.02
N ALA A 62 0.62 -13.72 -9.80
CA ALA A 62 0.68 -14.96 -9.03
C ALA A 62 0.31 -14.64 -7.58
N THR A 63 0.02 -15.66 -6.77
CA THR A 63 -0.38 -15.47 -5.36
C THR A 63 0.62 -14.65 -4.56
N VAL A 64 1.92 -14.82 -4.81
CA VAL A 64 2.98 -14.05 -4.12
C VAL A 64 2.84 -12.54 -4.32
N HIS A 65 2.40 -12.09 -5.51
CA HIS A 65 2.16 -10.67 -5.79
C HIS A 65 1.03 -10.11 -4.94
N LYS A 66 -0.02 -10.90 -4.70
CA LYS A 66 -1.14 -10.50 -3.83
C LYS A 66 -0.67 -10.30 -2.40
N ILE A 67 0.21 -11.18 -1.91
CA ILE A 67 0.82 -11.07 -0.58
C ILE A 67 1.70 -9.81 -0.51
N ILE A 68 2.55 -9.58 -1.52
CA ILE A 68 3.40 -8.38 -1.60
C ILE A 68 2.54 -7.11 -1.52
N ALA A 69 1.44 -7.03 -2.26
CA ALA A 69 0.53 -5.89 -2.23
C ALA A 69 -0.07 -5.64 -0.84
N VAL A 70 -0.53 -6.69 -0.15
CA VAL A 70 -1.09 -6.59 1.20
C VAL A 70 -0.04 -6.14 2.21
N VAL A 71 1.17 -6.73 2.18
CA VAL A 71 2.26 -6.35 3.09
C VAL A 71 2.60 -4.86 2.92
N PHE A 72 2.77 -4.40 1.68
CA PHE A 72 3.08 -2.99 1.44
C PHE A 72 1.92 -2.05 1.76
N ALA A 73 0.67 -2.46 1.57
CA ALA A 73 -0.47 -1.69 2.04
C ALA A 73 -0.44 -1.49 3.56
N MET A 74 -0.17 -2.55 4.32
CA MET A 74 -0.05 -2.45 5.79
C MET A 74 1.11 -1.55 6.20
N VAL A 75 2.27 -1.66 5.53
CA VAL A 75 3.41 -0.75 5.75
C VAL A 75 3.02 0.71 5.46
N GLY A 76 2.29 0.98 4.37
CA GLY A 76 1.85 2.32 4.03
C GLY A 76 0.86 2.91 5.03
N ILE A 77 -0.07 2.10 5.54
CA ILE A 77 -1.01 2.50 6.61
C ILE A 77 -0.26 2.83 7.89
N LEU A 78 0.65 1.95 8.31
CA LEU A 78 1.47 2.15 9.51
C LEU A 78 2.34 3.41 9.40
N LEU A 79 2.98 3.59 8.24
CA LEU A 79 3.79 4.77 7.95
C LEU A 79 2.94 6.05 7.96
N GLY A 80 1.75 6.01 7.37
CA GLY A 80 0.83 7.15 7.38
C GLY A 80 0.49 7.59 8.80
N LYS A 81 0.13 6.63 9.66
CA LYS A 81 -0.20 6.92 11.07
C LYS A 81 1.00 7.44 11.85
N TYR A 82 2.17 6.85 11.65
CA TYR A 82 3.42 7.34 12.25
C TYR A 82 3.73 8.78 11.84
N LEU A 83 3.68 9.09 10.54
CA LEU A 83 3.94 10.43 10.04
C LEU A 83 2.91 11.45 10.53
N THR A 84 1.64 11.06 10.71
CA THR A 84 0.62 11.89 11.35
C THR A 84 0.98 12.23 12.79
N VAL A 85 1.41 11.24 13.59
CA VAL A 85 1.85 11.46 14.98
C VAL A 85 3.07 12.39 15.00
N VAL A 86 4.06 12.14 14.16
CA VAL A 86 5.27 12.99 14.09
C VAL A 86 4.92 14.43 13.71
N TYR A 87 4.00 14.62 12.76
CA TYR A 87 3.54 15.95 12.35
C TYR A 87 2.92 16.70 13.53
N PHE A 88 1.92 16.12 14.19
CA PHE A 88 1.26 16.78 15.31
C PHE A 88 2.19 17.00 16.51
N THR A 89 3.13 16.08 16.76
CA THR A 89 4.17 16.28 17.77
C THR A 89 5.08 17.46 17.40
N SER A 90 5.48 17.59 16.13
CA SER A 90 6.30 18.72 15.69
C SER A 90 5.58 20.08 15.80
N GLU A 91 4.26 20.10 15.63
CA GLU A 91 3.45 21.31 15.85
C GLU A 91 3.36 21.69 17.34
N LEU A 92 3.44 20.71 18.26
CA LEU A 92 3.47 20.97 19.71
C LEU A 92 4.82 21.50 20.19
N PHE A 93 5.92 21.09 19.55
CA PHE A 93 7.28 21.49 19.90
C PHE A 93 7.89 22.34 18.78
N THR A 94 7.68 23.66 18.84
CA THR A 94 8.09 24.63 17.81
C THR A 94 9.59 24.67 17.50
N ASP A 95 10.42 24.12 18.39
CA ASP A 95 11.88 24.16 18.27
C ASP A 95 12.46 22.93 17.54
N VAL A 96 11.64 21.93 17.22
CA VAL A 96 12.10 20.67 16.62
C VAL A 96 11.46 20.46 15.25
N SER A 97 12.29 20.26 14.24
CA SER A 97 11.80 20.00 12.88
C SER A 97 11.15 18.61 12.77
N MET A 98 10.09 18.50 11.97
CA MET A 98 9.45 17.21 11.66
C MET A 98 10.47 16.18 11.15
N LEU A 99 11.40 16.58 10.27
CA LEU A 99 12.42 15.69 9.73
C LEU A 99 13.33 15.09 10.81
N THR A 100 13.63 15.85 11.87
CA THR A 100 14.38 15.33 13.01
C THR A 100 13.59 14.27 13.75
N LEU A 101 12.30 14.54 14.02
CA LEU A 101 11.43 13.62 14.76
C LEU A 101 11.11 12.33 14.00
N ILE A 102 11.02 12.36 12.65
CA ILE A 102 10.72 11.16 11.84
C ILE A 102 11.79 10.08 12.05
N PHE A 103 13.05 10.46 12.27
CA PHE A 103 14.16 9.52 12.47
C PHE A 103 14.62 9.42 13.92
N ASP A 104 13.89 10.05 14.84
CA ASP A 104 14.22 10.03 16.25
C ASP A 104 13.87 8.67 16.88
N GLY A 105 14.83 8.08 17.58
CA GLY A 105 14.66 6.74 18.17
C GLY A 105 13.62 6.71 19.28
N GLU A 106 13.53 7.78 20.08
CA GLU A 106 12.56 7.88 21.18
C GLU A 106 11.15 8.01 20.63
N MET A 107 10.96 8.83 19.59
CA MET A 107 9.68 8.98 18.89
C MET A 107 9.23 7.65 18.27
N ILE A 108 10.13 6.90 17.63
CA ILE A 108 9.82 5.57 17.08
C ILE A 108 9.42 4.59 18.20
N SER A 109 10.15 4.57 19.31
CA SER A 109 9.80 3.69 20.44
C SER A 109 8.47 4.08 21.09
N ALA A 110 8.22 5.37 21.29
CA ALA A 110 6.98 5.88 21.87
C ALA A 110 5.78 5.54 20.99
N PHE A 111 5.92 5.66 19.67
CA PHE A 111 4.90 5.23 18.72
C PHE A 111 4.68 3.71 18.76
N ALA A 112 5.76 2.91 18.84
CA ALA A 112 5.65 1.46 18.90
C ALA A 112 4.97 0.97 20.20
N GLU A 113 5.19 1.66 21.32
CA GLU A 113 4.54 1.37 22.60
C GLU A 113 3.05 1.73 22.57
N THR A 114 2.69 2.83 21.92
CA THR A 114 1.31 3.33 21.83
C THR A 114 0.56 2.88 20.58
N ILE A 115 1.16 2.02 19.75
CA ILE A 115 0.58 1.55 18.48
C ILE A 115 -0.83 0.98 18.66
N LYS A 116 -1.09 0.26 19.76
CA LYS A 116 -2.40 -0.34 20.04
C LYS A 116 -3.46 0.71 20.35
N GLU A 117 -3.06 1.79 21.04
CA GLU A 117 -3.93 2.94 21.33
C GLU A 117 -4.38 3.57 20.02
N TYR A 118 -3.43 3.78 19.11
CA TYR A 118 -3.68 4.38 17.81
C TYR A 118 -4.56 3.53 16.89
N PHE A 119 -4.66 2.22 17.08
CA PHE A 119 -5.53 1.35 16.27
C PHE A 119 -6.66 0.72 17.10
N SER A 120 -7.07 1.37 18.19
CA SER A 120 -8.08 0.85 19.12
C SER A 120 -9.52 1.08 18.65
N GLU A 121 -9.74 2.07 17.77
CA GLU A 121 -11.08 2.41 17.32
C GLU A 121 -11.65 1.31 16.41
N PRO A 122 -12.90 0.86 16.62
CA PRO A 122 -13.52 -0.17 15.76
C PRO A 122 -13.52 0.20 14.27
N THR A 123 -13.56 1.49 13.96
CA THR A 123 -13.48 2.02 12.60
C THR A 123 -12.13 1.75 11.94
N ASP A 124 -11.03 1.74 12.68
CA ASP A 124 -9.69 1.47 12.13
C ASP A 124 -9.62 0.05 11.60
N TRP A 125 -10.13 -0.92 12.37
CA TRP A 125 -10.19 -2.31 11.97
C TRP A 125 -11.01 -2.52 10.69
N LEU A 126 -12.15 -1.83 10.57
CA LEU A 126 -12.95 -1.85 9.35
C LEU A 126 -12.12 -1.39 8.15
N PHE A 127 -11.46 -0.24 8.26
CA PHE A 127 -10.70 0.33 7.14
C PHE A 127 -9.43 -0.46 6.81
N ILE A 128 -8.75 -1.03 7.80
CA ILE A 128 -7.61 -1.94 7.59
C ILE A 128 -8.06 -3.18 6.83
N VAL A 129 -9.18 -3.80 7.22
CA VAL A 129 -9.72 -4.96 6.51
C VAL A 129 -10.07 -4.59 5.06
N LEU A 130 -10.72 -3.45 4.84
CA LEU A 130 -11.05 -2.98 3.49
C LEU A 130 -9.80 -2.69 2.65
N ALA A 131 -8.74 -2.16 3.27
CA ALA A 131 -7.45 -1.93 2.60
C ALA A 131 -6.78 -3.25 2.20
N ILE A 132 -6.74 -4.24 3.10
CA ILE A 132 -6.20 -5.57 2.83
C ILE A 132 -6.98 -6.25 1.70
N VAL A 133 -8.31 -6.22 1.77
CA VAL A 133 -9.20 -6.78 0.75
C VAL A 133 -8.94 -6.10 -0.60
N SER A 134 -8.83 -4.77 -0.64
CA SER A 134 -8.57 -4.01 -1.86
C SER A 134 -7.20 -4.36 -2.46
N ALA A 135 -6.15 -4.38 -1.64
CA ALA A 135 -4.80 -4.74 -2.07
C ALA A 135 -4.71 -6.17 -2.61
N TRP A 136 -5.46 -7.10 -1.99
CA TRP A 136 -5.51 -8.50 -2.42
C TRP A 136 -6.32 -8.71 -3.70
N GLN A 137 -7.46 -8.03 -3.83
CA GLN A 137 -8.38 -8.26 -4.94
C GLN A 137 -7.88 -7.68 -6.26
N ILE A 138 -7.23 -6.51 -6.24
CA ILE A 138 -6.80 -5.82 -7.47
C ILE A 138 -5.91 -6.69 -8.37
N PRO A 139 -4.82 -7.32 -7.87
CA PRO A 139 -4.02 -8.18 -8.71
C PRO A 139 -4.79 -9.38 -9.26
N GLY A 140 -5.68 -9.97 -8.45
CA GLY A 140 -6.52 -11.09 -8.88
C GLY A 140 -7.54 -10.73 -9.96
N ARG A 141 -8.13 -9.53 -9.89
CA ARG A 141 -9.11 -9.04 -10.88
C ARG A 141 -8.44 -8.74 -12.21
N MET A 142 -7.30 -8.04 -12.19
CA MET A 142 -6.56 -7.67 -13.40
C MET A 142 -6.04 -8.89 -14.16
N ALA A 143 -5.63 -9.95 -13.45
CA ALA A 143 -5.21 -11.21 -14.05
C ALA A 143 -6.34 -11.91 -14.84
N LYS A 144 -7.56 -11.92 -14.29
CA LYS A 144 -8.72 -12.51 -14.99
C LYS A 144 -9.08 -11.71 -16.24
N THR A 145 -9.05 -10.38 -16.15
CA THR A 145 -9.35 -9.50 -17.28
C THR A 145 -8.35 -9.66 -18.42
N SER A 146 -7.05 -9.82 -18.14
CA SER A 146 -6.06 -10.06 -19.20
C SER A 146 -6.28 -11.39 -19.92
N MET A 147 -6.56 -12.47 -19.17
CA MET A 147 -6.85 -13.79 -19.75
C MET A 147 -8.11 -13.78 -20.61
N ALA A 148 -9.17 -13.08 -20.17
CA ALA A 148 -10.40 -12.94 -20.95
C ALA A 148 -10.16 -12.17 -22.26
N SER A 149 -9.34 -11.11 -22.24
CA SER A 149 -9.00 -10.34 -23.44
C SER A 149 -8.21 -11.16 -24.48
N GLU A 150 -7.27 -12.00 -24.05
CA GLU A 150 -6.52 -12.89 -24.94
C GLU A 150 -7.43 -13.96 -25.57
N ALA A 151 -8.34 -14.55 -24.78
CA ALA A 151 -9.27 -15.57 -25.26
C ALA A 151 -10.32 -15.04 -26.26
N THR A 152 -10.60 -13.73 -26.25
CA THR A 152 -11.62 -13.12 -27.12
C THR A 152 -11.03 -12.49 -28.38
N THR A 153 -9.70 -12.46 -28.53
CA THR A 153 -9.06 -12.00 -29.77
C THR A 153 -9.23 -13.11 -30.82
N PRO A 154 -10.05 -12.90 -31.87
CA PRO A 154 -10.21 -13.91 -32.90
C PRO A 154 -8.86 -14.12 -33.57
N ASP A 155 -8.48 -15.39 -33.68
CA ASP A 155 -7.40 -15.89 -34.52
C ASP A 155 -7.24 -15.00 -35.76
N GLN A 156 -6.14 -14.24 -35.85
CA GLN A 156 -5.79 -13.59 -37.09
C GLN A 156 -5.43 -14.71 -38.05
N ALA A 157 -6.46 -15.20 -38.75
CA ALA A 157 -6.36 -16.17 -39.82
C ALA A 157 -5.16 -15.82 -40.72
N PRO A 158 -4.33 -16.80 -41.10
CA PRO A 158 -3.16 -16.54 -41.92
C PRO A 158 -3.63 -15.83 -43.20
N ARG A 159 -3.16 -14.60 -43.40
CA ARG A 159 -3.32 -13.90 -44.67
C ARG A 159 -2.53 -14.71 -45.71
N ALA A 160 -3.28 -15.47 -46.51
CA ALA A 160 -2.80 -16.15 -47.71
C ALA A 160 -2.35 -15.14 -48.78
#